data_AF-A0A925X3Q8-F1
#
_entry.id   AF-A0A925X3Q8-F1
#
_cell.length_a   1.000
_cell.length_b   1.000
_cell.length_c   1.000
_cell.angle_alpha   90.00
_cell.angle_beta   90.00
_cell.angle_gamma   90.00
#
_symmetry.space_group_name_H-M   'P 1'
#
loop_
_entity.id
_entity.type
_entity.pdbx_description
1 polymer ?
#
loop_
_entity_poly.entity_id
_entity_poly.type
_entity_poly.pdbx_seq_one_letter_code
_entity_poly.pdbx_strand_id
1 'polypeptide(L)'
;MRDWIDSLEPRQLFAGGPVVTDFKISPRSPIATTGSLVFTVRYADTQGVNALSFDNRDIRIAGPNGFARYATAAGSSSNGDGTVRSVRYKIAPPRGRWDSADNGTYTVRLHGDQVFDILNNASDSQLLGRFGVNIAVRGVAPAPRAMQLAVNRPTAAPKLTDILD
;
A
#
# COMPACT_ATOMS: atom_id res chain seq x y z
N MET A 1 15.75 -31.07 48.45
CA MET A 1 15.31 -29.81 47.79
C MET A 1 16.06 -29.79 46.46
N ARG A 2 15.55 -30.33 45.35
CA ARG A 2 14.40 -29.90 44.54
C ARG A 2 14.42 -28.40 44.26
N ASP A 3 15.36 -28.01 43.40
CA ASP A 3 15.22 -26.87 42.51
C ASP A 3 14.93 -27.44 41.13
N TRP A 4 13.64 -27.54 40.86
CA TRP A 4 13.12 -27.83 39.54
C TRP A 4 13.58 -26.71 38.64
N ILE A 5 14.53 -27.01 37.74
CA ILE A 5 14.71 -26.23 36.53
C ILE A 5 13.30 -26.09 35.96
N ASP A 6 12.81 -24.85 36.00
CA ASP A 6 11.65 -24.38 35.28
C ASP A 6 11.97 -24.61 33.81
N SER A 7 11.79 -25.86 33.40
CA SER A 7 11.76 -26.29 32.03
C SER A 7 10.66 -25.43 31.46
N LEU A 8 11.06 -24.45 30.66
CA LEU A 8 10.17 -23.64 29.85
C LEU A 8 9.34 -24.61 29.01
N GLU A 9 8.27 -25.16 29.59
CA GLU A 9 7.24 -25.82 28.83
C GLU A 9 6.70 -24.69 27.95
N PRO A 10 6.94 -24.70 26.63
CA PRO A 10 6.33 -23.72 25.77
C PRO A 10 4.83 -23.89 25.99
N ARG A 11 4.20 -22.88 26.58
CA ARG A 11 2.78 -22.87 26.97
C ARG A 11 1.95 -23.54 25.87
N GLN A 12 1.67 -24.83 26.02
CA GLN A 12 0.58 -25.49 25.33
C GLN A 12 -0.69 -25.04 26.04
N LEU A 13 -1.18 -23.85 25.70
CA LEU A 13 -2.45 -23.33 26.20
C LEU A 13 -3.19 -22.75 25.00
N PHE A 14 -3.92 -23.67 24.35
CA PHE A 14 -4.69 -23.56 23.11
C PHE A 14 -3.81 -23.39 21.87
N ALA A 15 -3.95 -24.29 20.89
CA ALA A 15 -3.42 -24.05 19.55
C ALA A 15 -4.19 -22.84 18.99
N GLY A 16 -3.70 -21.63 19.29
CA GLY A 16 -4.19 -20.42 18.65
C GLY A 16 -4.06 -20.58 17.14
N GLY A 17 -4.94 -19.92 16.38
CA GLY A 17 -4.88 -20.03 14.93
C GLY A 17 -3.58 -19.45 14.35
N PRO A 18 -3.49 -19.42 13.02
CA PRO A 18 -2.25 -19.09 12.33
C PRO A 18 -1.67 -17.74 12.75
N VAL A 19 -0.34 -17.68 12.92
CA VAL A 19 0.35 -16.44 13.26
C VAL A 19 1.10 -15.86 12.06
N VAL A 20 1.10 -14.53 11.91
CA VAL A 20 1.92 -13.87 10.90
C VAL A 20 3.39 -13.86 11.34
N THR A 21 4.23 -14.51 10.56
CA THR A 21 5.68 -14.62 10.80
C THR A 21 6.51 -13.68 9.92
N ASP A 22 5.96 -13.24 8.79
CA ASP A 22 6.61 -12.24 7.94
C ASP A 22 5.59 -11.41 7.14
N PHE A 23 5.92 -10.14 6.91
CA PHE A 23 5.18 -9.22 6.04
C PHE A 23 6.15 -8.47 5.15
N LYS A 24 5.96 -8.57 3.83
CA LYS A 24 6.87 -8.00 2.83
C LYS A 24 6.11 -7.34 1.70
N ILE A 25 6.53 -6.15 1.31
CA ILE A 25 6.00 -5.44 0.15
C ILE A 25 6.97 -5.63 -1.00
N SER A 26 6.49 -6.18 -2.12
CA SER A 26 7.32 -6.55 -3.27
C SER A 26 7.01 -5.66 -4.48
N PRO A 27 8.01 -5.14 -5.22
CA PRO A 27 9.41 -4.90 -4.88
C PRO A 27 9.68 -3.49 -4.29
N ARG A 28 8.68 -2.61 -4.24
CA ARG A 28 8.77 -1.25 -3.66
C ARG A 28 7.38 -0.62 -3.45
N SER A 29 7.35 0.46 -2.69
CA SER A 29 6.21 1.36 -2.58
C SER A 29 5.64 1.76 -3.95
N PRO A 30 4.31 2.00 -4.07
CA PRO A 30 3.71 2.37 -5.35
C PRO A 30 4.33 3.61 -6.01
N ILE A 31 4.46 3.55 -7.33
CA ILE A 31 4.80 4.69 -8.21
C ILE A 31 3.67 4.93 -9.22
N ALA A 32 3.68 6.07 -9.92
CA ALA A 32 2.57 6.54 -10.78
C ALA A 32 2.08 5.55 -11.85
N THR A 33 2.93 4.62 -12.28
CA THR A 33 2.62 3.59 -13.29
C THR A 33 2.35 2.21 -12.68
N THR A 34 2.43 2.08 -11.36
CA THR A 34 2.11 0.82 -10.68
C THR A 34 0.61 0.62 -10.77
N GLY A 35 0.19 -0.55 -11.24
CA GLY A 35 -1.19 -1.00 -11.10
C GLY A 35 -1.49 -1.34 -9.64
N SER A 36 -2.04 -2.53 -9.39
CA SER A 36 -2.21 -2.99 -8.02
C SER A 36 -0.87 -3.12 -7.30
N LEU A 37 -0.78 -2.62 -6.06
CA LEU A 37 0.34 -2.92 -5.18
C LEU A 37 0.23 -4.37 -4.73
N VAL A 38 1.32 -5.11 -4.76
CA VAL A 38 1.39 -6.52 -4.33
C VAL A 38 2.27 -6.64 -3.10
N PHE A 39 1.81 -7.42 -2.13
CA PHE A 39 2.57 -7.74 -0.92
C PHE A 39 2.34 -9.19 -0.52
N THR A 40 3.25 -9.73 0.25
CA THR A 40 3.23 -11.10 0.74
C THR A 40 3.08 -11.10 2.26
N VAL A 41 2.20 -11.95 2.77
CA VAL A 41 2.08 -12.28 4.19
C VAL A 41 2.43 -13.75 4.37
N ARG A 42 3.30 -14.06 5.34
CA ARG A 42 3.67 -15.44 5.68
C ARG A 42 3.00 -15.83 6.99
N TYR A 43 2.12 -16.82 6.92
CA TYR A 43 1.45 -17.42 8.07
C TYR A 43 2.14 -18.71 8.49
N ALA A 44 2.15 -19.01 9.78
CA ALA A 44 2.61 -20.28 10.32
C ALA A 44 1.66 -20.81 11.39
N ASP A 45 1.43 -22.12 11.38
CA ASP A 45 0.68 -22.84 12.38
C ASP A 45 1.20 -24.29 12.47
N THR A 46 1.39 -24.81 13.69
CA THR A 46 1.87 -26.19 13.90
C THR A 46 0.89 -27.26 13.42
N GLN A 47 -0.41 -26.97 13.39
CA GLN A 47 -1.45 -27.88 12.92
C GLN A 47 -1.64 -27.79 11.40
N GLY A 48 -1.20 -26.70 10.77
CA GLY A 48 -1.36 -26.45 9.35
C GLY A 48 -2.32 -25.31 9.07
N VAL A 49 -1.96 -24.44 8.13
CA VAL A 49 -2.79 -23.29 7.75
C VAL A 49 -3.80 -23.71 6.67
N ASN A 50 -5.07 -23.37 6.83
CA ASN A 50 -6.12 -23.70 5.88
C ASN A 50 -6.02 -22.78 4.64
N ALA A 51 -5.65 -23.36 3.50
CA ALA A 51 -5.50 -22.65 2.24
C ALA A 51 -6.80 -22.02 1.71
N LEU A 52 -7.96 -22.55 2.11
CA LEU A 52 -9.27 -22.06 1.68
C LEU A 52 -9.76 -20.88 2.50
N SER A 53 -9.08 -20.55 3.61
CA SER A 53 -9.45 -19.39 4.43
C SER A 53 -9.03 -18.05 3.84
N PHE A 54 -8.11 -18.03 2.86
CA PHE A 54 -7.61 -16.79 2.30
C PHE A 54 -8.60 -16.15 1.33
N ASP A 55 -9.20 -15.01 1.72
CA ASP A 55 -10.16 -14.31 0.89
C ASP A 55 -9.99 -12.77 0.91
N ASN A 56 -11.01 -12.07 0.42
CA ASN A 56 -11.03 -10.60 0.31
C ASN A 56 -11.52 -9.91 1.60
N ARG A 57 -11.37 -10.55 2.75
CA ARG A 57 -11.69 -10.01 4.08
C ARG A 57 -10.51 -10.11 5.04
N ASP A 58 -9.49 -10.92 4.72
CA ASP A 58 -8.29 -11.13 5.54
C ASP A 58 -7.60 -9.81 5.90
N ILE A 59 -7.27 -9.01 4.89
CA ILE A 59 -6.35 -7.88 5.05
C ILE A 59 -7.08 -6.57 4.75
N ARG A 60 -7.25 -5.73 5.77
CA ARG A 60 -7.80 -4.38 5.63
C ARG A 60 -6.67 -3.36 5.52
N ILE A 61 -6.75 -2.52 4.49
CA ILE A 61 -5.81 -1.41 4.26
C ILE A 61 -6.55 -0.10 4.42
N ALA A 62 -6.05 0.75 5.30
CA ALA A 62 -6.54 2.11 5.51
C ALA A 62 -5.47 3.14 5.13
N GLY A 63 -5.86 4.29 4.61
CA GLY A 63 -4.94 5.32 4.15
C GLY A 63 -5.58 6.72 4.10
N PRO A 64 -4.89 7.68 3.48
CA PRO A 64 -5.34 9.06 3.36
C PRO A 64 -6.70 9.19 2.65
N ASN A 65 -7.34 10.36 2.81
CA ASN A 65 -8.56 10.73 2.09
C ASN A 65 -9.72 9.73 2.26
N GLY A 66 -9.79 9.07 3.42
CA GLY A 66 -10.82 8.07 3.71
C GLY A 66 -10.64 6.73 2.99
N PHE A 67 -9.46 6.45 2.42
CA PHE A 67 -9.20 5.16 1.79
C PHE A 67 -9.30 4.04 2.83
N ALA A 68 -10.20 3.09 2.57
CA ALA A 68 -10.34 1.87 3.35
C ALA A 68 -10.87 0.75 2.45
N ARG A 69 -10.04 -0.27 2.20
CA ARG A 69 -10.39 -1.39 1.30
C ARG A 69 -9.74 -2.67 1.80
N TYR A 70 -10.38 -3.79 1.48
CA TYR A 70 -9.74 -5.10 1.66
C TYR A 70 -8.84 -5.42 0.48
N ALA A 71 -7.71 -6.06 0.75
CA ALA A 71 -6.85 -6.60 -0.29
C ALA A 71 -7.44 -7.90 -0.84
N THR A 72 -7.13 -8.21 -2.09
CA THR A 72 -7.55 -9.45 -2.75
C THR A 72 -6.45 -10.50 -2.66
N ALA A 73 -6.77 -11.71 -2.23
CA ALA A 73 -5.85 -12.84 -2.32
C ALA A 73 -5.60 -13.20 -3.80
N ALA A 74 -4.34 -13.19 -4.22
CA ALA A 74 -3.92 -13.47 -5.60
C ALA A 74 -3.32 -14.88 -5.77
N GLY A 75 -3.11 -15.59 -4.66
CA GLY A 75 -2.61 -16.96 -4.62
C GLY A 75 -1.66 -17.20 -3.44
N SER A 76 -1.49 -18.46 -3.07
CA SER A 76 -0.63 -18.87 -1.96
C SER A 76 0.28 -20.04 -2.35
N SER A 77 1.38 -20.18 -1.63
CA SER A 77 2.27 -21.35 -1.67
C SER A 77 2.52 -21.84 -0.24
N SER A 78 2.91 -23.11 -0.09
CA SER A 78 3.21 -23.71 1.21
C SER A 78 4.52 -24.50 1.20
N ASN A 79 5.03 -24.78 2.40
CA ASN A 79 5.93 -25.91 2.59
C ASN A 79 5.18 -27.25 2.42
N GLY A 80 5.91 -28.36 2.51
CA GLY A 80 5.37 -29.69 2.22
C GLY A 80 4.24 -30.14 3.15
N ASP A 81 4.26 -29.73 4.41
CA ASP A 81 3.25 -30.09 5.43
C ASP A 81 2.14 -29.03 5.59
N GLY A 82 2.24 -27.88 4.92
CA GLY A 82 1.24 -26.81 5.02
C GLY A 82 1.27 -26.01 6.32
N THR A 83 2.23 -26.26 7.21
CA THR A 83 2.41 -25.50 8.47
C THR A 83 2.88 -24.08 8.23
N VAL A 84 3.41 -23.79 7.05
CA VAL A 84 3.79 -22.45 6.62
C VAL A 84 3.18 -22.15 5.28
N ARG A 85 2.48 -21.00 5.17
CA ARG A 85 1.93 -20.51 3.91
C ARG A 85 2.32 -19.07 3.64
N SER A 86 2.77 -18.81 2.41
CA SER A 86 3.00 -17.45 1.90
C SER A 86 1.87 -17.08 0.96
N VAL A 87 1.16 -15.99 1.26
CA VAL A 87 0.00 -15.52 0.48
C VAL A 87 0.34 -14.20 -0.16
N ARG A 88 0.15 -14.11 -1.48
CA ARG A 88 0.25 -12.85 -2.22
C ARG A 88 -1.09 -12.15 -2.22
N TYR A 89 -1.12 -10.93 -1.72
CA TYR A 89 -2.28 -10.05 -1.76
C TYR A 89 -2.03 -8.90 -2.72
N LYS A 90 -3.11 -8.39 -3.32
CA LYS A 90 -3.09 -7.20 -4.17
C LYS A 90 -4.07 -6.16 -3.68
N ILE A 91 -3.68 -4.89 -3.76
CA ILE A 91 -4.54 -3.75 -3.49
C ILE A 91 -4.55 -2.80 -4.68
N ALA A 92 -5.74 -2.58 -5.24
CA ALA A 92 -5.92 -1.65 -6.35
C ALA A 92 -5.83 -0.19 -5.85
N PRO A 93 -5.24 0.71 -6.64
CA PRO A 93 -5.30 2.14 -6.36
C PRO A 93 -6.76 2.65 -6.38
N PRO A 94 -7.07 3.75 -5.68
CA PRO A 94 -8.44 4.24 -5.55
C PRO A 94 -9.13 4.57 -6.89
N ARG A 95 -8.35 5.01 -7.89
CA ARG A 95 -8.84 5.47 -9.20
C ARG A 95 -8.19 4.74 -10.38
N GLY A 96 -7.76 3.50 -10.19
CA GLY A 96 -7.18 2.66 -11.25
C GLY A 96 -5.68 2.89 -11.52
N ARG A 97 -5.13 4.04 -11.09
CA ARG A 97 -3.68 4.29 -11.01
C ARG A 97 -3.35 4.97 -9.69
N TRP A 98 -2.14 4.79 -9.20
CA TRP A 98 -1.60 5.63 -8.13
C TRP A 98 -1.20 6.98 -8.70
N ASP A 99 -1.58 8.08 -8.07
CA ASP A 99 -1.07 9.41 -8.41
C ASP A 99 -0.79 10.26 -7.17
N SER A 100 -0.34 11.50 -7.35
CA SER A 100 0.03 12.37 -6.24
C SER A 100 -1.12 12.67 -5.27
N ALA A 101 -2.38 12.48 -5.68
CA ALA A 101 -3.53 12.63 -4.78
C ALA A 101 -3.68 11.44 -3.81
N ASP A 102 -2.99 10.33 -4.08
CA ASP A 102 -2.95 9.14 -3.24
C ASP A 102 -1.73 9.13 -2.29
N ASN A 103 -0.94 10.21 -2.27
CA ASN A 103 0.24 10.30 -1.41
C ASN A 103 -0.14 10.22 0.07
N GLY A 104 0.68 9.49 0.84
CA GLY A 104 0.60 9.39 2.29
C GLY A 104 0.86 7.98 2.79
N THR A 105 0.55 7.74 4.07
CA THR A 105 0.84 6.49 4.75
C THR A 105 -0.38 5.58 4.81
N TYR A 106 -0.20 4.35 4.35
CA TYR A 106 -1.18 3.29 4.38
C TYR A 106 -0.84 2.31 5.49
N THR A 107 -1.86 1.88 6.24
CA THR A 107 -1.75 0.91 7.34
C THR A 107 -2.37 -0.41 6.91
N VAL A 108 -1.64 -1.50 7.08
CA VAL A 108 -2.04 -2.85 6.70
C VAL A 108 -2.33 -3.66 7.96
N ARG A 109 -3.55 -4.17 8.08
CA ARG A 109 -4.02 -4.95 9.24
C ARG A 109 -4.60 -6.29 8.80
N LEU A 110 -4.25 -7.34 9.52
CA LEU A 110 -4.99 -8.59 9.53
C LEU A 110 -6.28 -8.38 10.33
N HIS A 111 -7.40 -8.70 9.72
CA HIS A 111 -8.69 -8.78 10.38
C HIS A 111 -8.76 -10.11 11.14
N GLY A 112 -9.17 -10.06 12.41
CA GLY A 112 -9.37 -11.28 13.20
C GLY A 112 -10.47 -12.15 12.59
N ASP A 113 -10.45 -13.44 12.92
CA ASP A 113 -11.50 -14.39 12.51
C ASP A 113 -11.64 -14.56 10.99
N GLN A 114 -10.57 -14.34 10.22
CA GLN A 114 -10.57 -14.53 8.76
C GLN A 114 -9.62 -15.63 8.29
N VAL A 115 -8.42 -15.73 8.87
CA VAL A 115 -7.44 -16.74 8.49
C VAL A 115 -7.44 -17.86 9.53
N PHE A 116 -7.66 -19.08 9.07
CA PHE A 116 -7.90 -20.25 9.93
C PHE A 116 -6.81 -21.31 9.73
N ASP A 117 -6.55 -22.08 10.78
CA ASP A 117 -5.86 -23.37 10.66
C ASP A 117 -6.82 -24.47 10.15
N ILE A 118 -6.32 -25.70 10.01
CA ILE A 118 -7.15 -26.84 9.59
C ILE A 118 -8.10 -27.35 10.67
N LEU A 119 -7.93 -26.91 11.92
CA LEU A 119 -8.80 -27.23 13.06
C LEU A 119 -9.83 -26.13 13.33
N ASN A 120 -9.91 -25.13 12.46
CA ASN A 120 -10.81 -23.98 12.53
C ASN A 120 -10.53 -23.01 13.69
N ASN A 121 -9.28 -22.95 14.17
CA ASN A 121 -8.81 -21.88 15.04
C ASN A 121 -8.44 -20.66 14.20
N ALA A 122 -8.91 -19.48 14.61
CA ALA A 122 -8.70 -18.24 13.89
C ALA A 122 -7.43 -17.49 14.33
N SER A 123 -6.86 -16.75 13.38
CA SER A 123 -5.83 -15.75 13.66
C SER A 123 -6.43 -14.54 14.37
N ASP A 124 -5.71 -13.98 15.34
CA ASP A 124 -6.07 -12.71 15.97
C ASP A 124 -5.92 -11.51 15.01
N SER A 125 -6.62 -10.42 15.30
CA SER A 125 -6.39 -9.16 14.58
C SER A 125 -5.01 -8.59 14.92
N GLN A 126 -4.25 -8.20 13.90
CA GLN A 126 -2.89 -7.70 14.08
C GLN A 126 -2.55 -6.56 13.10
N LEU A 127 -1.78 -5.57 13.57
CA LEU A 127 -1.10 -4.62 12.70
C LEU A 127 0.12 -5.30 12.06
N LEU A 128 0.12 -5.42 10.73
CA LEU A 128 1.21 -6.08 10.00
C LEU A 128 2.30 -5.09 9.61
N GLY A 129 1.92 -3.87 9.25
CA GLY A 129 2.88 -2.86 8.83
C GLY A 129 2.24 -1.64 8.18
N ARG A 130 3.10 -0.85 7.54
CA ARG A 130 2.72 0.37 6.81
C ARG A 130 3.52 0.51 5.52
N PHE A 131 2.98 1.24 4.56
CA PHE A 131 3.73 1.70 3.38
C PHE A 131 3.40 3.14 3.04
N GLY A 132 4.35 3.84 2.43
CA GLY A 132 4.17 5.20 1.94
C GLY A 132 3.89 5.20 0.44
N VAL A 133 3.02 6.09 -0.01
CA VAL A 133 2.92 6.49 -1.42
C VAL A 133 3.48 7.91 -1.51
N ASN A 134 4.48 8.11 -2.37
CA ASN A 134 5.13 9.40 -2.57
C ASN A 134 5.46 9.59 -4.06
N ILE A 135 4.47 10.10 -4.78
CA ILE A 135 4.50 10.37 -6.22
C ILE A 135 4.65 11.88 -6.41
N ALA A 136 5.67 12.27 -7.18
CA ALA A 136 5.91 13.66 -7.52
C ALA A 136 4.75 14.24 -8.34
N VAL A 137 4.33 15.45 -8.01
CA VAL A 137 3.41 16.24 -8.85
C VAL A 137 4.21 16.68 -10.07
N ARG A 138 3.78 16.30 -11.28
CA ARG A 138 4.38 16.87 -12.49
C ARG A 138 4.06 18.36 -12.51
N GLY A 139 5.04 19.19 -12.19
CA GLY A 139 4.93 20.63 -12.38
C GLY A 139 4.70 20.92 -13.86
N VAL A 140 3.69 21.74 -14.16
CA VAL A 140 3.65 22.45 -15.44
C VAL A 140 4.96 23.23 -15.50
N ALA A 141 5.86 22.89 -16.42
CA ALA A 141 7.03 23.73 -16.67
C ALA A 141 6.52 25.16 -16.89
N PRO A 142 7.08 26.20 -16.24
CA PRO A 142 6.69 27.56 -16.54
C PRO A 142 6.83 27.74 -18.06
N ALA A 143 5.76 28.19 -18.71
CA ALA A 143 5.80 28.49 -20.14
C ALA A 143 7.07 29.33 -20.39
N PRO A 144 7.89 29.02 -21.42
CA PRO A 144 9.05 29.84 -21.72
C PRO A 144 8.56 31.28 -21.82
N ARG A 145 9.10 32.15 -20.97
CA ARG A 145 8.84 33.59 -21.05
C ARG A 145 9.12 33.97 -22.50
N ALA A 146 8.09 34.29 -23.27
CA ALA A 146 8.30 34.81 -24.61
C ALA A 146 9.30 35.96 -24.45
N MET A 147 10.45 35.88 -25.13
CA MET A 147 11.26 37.06 -25.32
C MET A 147 10.34 38.03 -26.04
N GLN A 148 9.74 38.95 -25.29
CA GLN A 148 9.01 40.07 -25.85
C GLN A 148 10.08 40.90 -26.56
N LEU A 149 10.31 40.58 -27.84
CA LEU A 149 11.05 41.42 -28.75
C LEU A 149 10.44 42.81 -28.63
N ALA A 150 11.22 43.69 -28.02
CA ALA A 150 10.90 45.09 -27.88
C ALA A 150 10.70 45.67 -29.29
N VAL A 151 9.44 45.75 -29.75
CA VAL A 151 9.07 46.69 -30.82
C VAL A 151 8.63 47.95 -30.13
N ASN A 152 9.64 48.76 -29.85
CA ASN A 152 9.50 50.16 -29.49
C ASN A 152 8.77 50.81 -30.66
N ARG A 153 7.51 51.18 -30.47
CA ARG A 153 6.75 51.97 -31.43
C ARG A 153 7.21 53.43 -31.30
N PRO A 154 7.87 54.06 -32.28
CA PRO A 154 7.97 55.51 -32.27
C PRO A 154 6.61 56.10 -32.66
N THR A 155 6.00 56.79 -31.69
CA THR A 155 4.87 57.69 -31.89
C THR A 155 5.39 59.02 -32.44
N ALA A 156 4.99 59.39 -33.65
CA ALA A 156 4.95 60.79 -34.08
C ALA A 156 3.91 60.95 -35.19
N ALA A 157 2.78 61.54 -34.84
CA ALA A 157 1.85 62.14 -35.79
C ALA A 157 2.30 63.58 -36.07
N PRO A 158 2.35 64.05 -37.33
CA PRO A 158 2.54 65.47 -37.59
C PRO A 158 1.28 66.26 -37.23
N LYS A 159 1.46 67.32 -36.42
CA LYS A 159 0.45 68.32 -36.10
C LYS A 159 0.29 69.23 -37.33
N LEU A 160 -0.94 69.33 -37.84
CA LEU A 160 -1.35 70.35 -38.81
C LEU A 160 -1.29 71.75 -38.17
N THR A 161 -0.58 72.66 -38.81
CA THR A 161 -0.81 74.11 -38.69
C THR A 161 -0.86 74.71 -40.09
N ASP A 162 -2.05 75.24 -40.38
CA ASP A 162 -2.53 76.09 -41.46
C ASP A 162 -1.71 77.39 -41.62
N ILE A 163 -1.32 77.76 -42.86
CA ILE A 163 -1.15 79.16 -43.31
C ILE A 163 -1.41 79.24 -44.84
N LEU A 164 -2.34 80.11 -45.20
CA LEU A 164 -2.69 80.61 -46.54
C LEU A 164 -1.57 81.48 -47.14
N ASP A 165 -1.24 81.27 -48.41
CA ASP A 165 -1.05 82.28 -49.49
C ASP A 165 -0.85 81.56 -50.84
#